data_AF-K4IIA4-F1
#
_entry.id   AF-K4IIA4-F1
#
_cell.length_a   1.000
_cell.length_b   1.000
_cell.length_c   1.000
_cell.angle_alpha   90.00
_cell.angle_beta   90.00
_cell.angle_gamma   90.00
#
_symmetry.space_group_name_H-M   'P 1'
#
loop_
_entity.id
_entity.type
_entity.pdbx_description
1 polymer ?
#
loop_
_entity_poly.entity_id
_entity_poly.type
_entity_poly.pdbx_seq_one_letter_code
_entity_poly.pdbx_strand_id
1 'polypeptide(L)'
;MGFLDFLRSKPTDEKLTKKLVNFVYNSIQAEKEVRVEDAICLISTIIAERCIVFTNEFSINDHEFEPGSAVFSEKINELLVGQIAVENWKELPKECVFSKIKSKIDSHYDTSSFPSLTGIFEKYAENIGKTEWGSLNLSIPEDNKPSFLPLQVGHETRKFIDKNINLENNEKTLQIAINSICEILIETKMALDPSIALVMTFEIINGMSKTATMTDEKMAELKTAEK
;
A
#
# COMPACT_ATOMS: atom_id res chain seq x y z
N MET A 1 -4.97 -12.49 -25.83
CA MET A 1 -5.31 -12.85 -24.43
C MET A 1 -6.28 -11.81 -23.92
N GLY A 2 -7.50 -12.23 -23.57
CA GLY A 2 -8.63 -11.32 -23.34
C GLY A 2 -8.78 -10.91 -21.89
N PHE A 3 -9.45 -9.78 -21.65
CA PHE A 3 -9.82 -9.20 -20.35
C PHE A 3 -10.42 -10.21 -19.33
N LEU A 4 -11.03 -11.29 -19.81
CA LEU A 4 -11.61 -12.36 -18.98
C LEU A 4 -10.56 -13.28 -18.34
N ASP A 5 -9.37 -13.43 -18.93
CA ASP A 5 -8.29 -14.26 -18.36
C ASP A 5 -7.60 -13.59 -17.17
N PHE A 6 -7.68 -12.25 -17.07
CA PHE A 6 -7.12 -11.49 -15.95
C PHE A 6 -8.01 -11.50 -14.70
N LEU A 7 -9.33 -11.70 -14.87
CA LEU A 7 -10.29 -11.78 -13.78
C LEU A 7 -10.36 -13.18 -13.13
N ARG A 8 -9.84 -14.21 -13.81
CA ARG A 8 -9.70 -15.55 -13.24
C ARG A 8 -8.29 -15.71 -12.65
N SER A 9 -8.17 -15.47 -11.35
CA SER A 9 -6.96 -15.85 -10.61
C SER A 9 -6.68 -17.33 -10.82
N LYS A 10 -5.42 -17.68 -11.12
CA LYS A 10 -5.03 -19.09 -11.10
C LYS A 10 -5.17 -19.60 -9.65
N PRO A 11 -5.47 -20.89 -9.42
CA PRO A 11 -5.58 -21.45 -8.06
C PRO A 11 -4.37 -21.15 -7.16
N THR A 12 -3.18 -21.08 -7.76
CA THR A 12 -1.95 -20.68 -7.07
C THR A 12 -1.97 -19.23 -6.59
N ASP A 13 -2.55 -18.33 -7.37
CA ASP A 13 -2.60 -16.89 -7.07
C ASP A 13 -3.61 -16.62 -5.96
N GLU A 14 -4.73 -17.34 -5.93
CA GLU A 14 -5.69 -17.31 -4.82
C GLU A 14 -5.07 -17.83 -3.52
N LYS A 15 -4.31 -18.94 -3.60
CA LYS A 15 -3.60 -19.48 -2.44
C LYS A 15 -2.60 -18.48 -1.86
N LEU A 16 -1.86 -17.78 -2.73
CA LEU A 16 -0.89 -16.76 -2.30
C LEU A 16 -1.57 -15.49 -1.77
N THR A 17 -2.68 -15.09 -2.38
CA THR A 17 -3.53 -13.97 -1.89
C THR A 17 -4.01 -14.27 -0.47
N LYS A 18 -4.66 -15.42 -0.26
CA LYS A 18 -5.11 -15.86 1.08
C LYS A 18 -3.96 -15.97 2.07
N LYS A 19 -2.79 -16.44 1.62
CA LYS A 19 -1.60 -16.53 2.47
C LYS A 19 -1.12 -15.15 2.93
N LEU A 20 -1.17 -14.14 2.05
CA LEU A 20 -0.82 -12.76 2.39
C LEU A 20 -1.89 -12.11 3.29
N VAL A 21 -3.18 -12.30 3.00
CA VAL A 21 -4.29 -11.85 3.88
C VAL A 21 -4.15 -12.42 5.28
N ASN A 22 -3.93 -13.73 5.41
CA ASN A 22 -3.71 -14.37 6.71
C ASN A 22 -2.48 -13.82 7.42
N PHE A 23 -1.40 -13.55 6.70
CA PHE A 23 -0.22 -12.92 7.29
C PHE A 23 -0.53 -11.52 7.82
N VAL A 24 -1.29 -10.70 7.08
CA VAL A 24 -1.70 -9.36 7.53
C VAL A 24 -2.46 -9.47 8.84
N TYR A 25 -3.53 -10.28 8.90
CA TYR A 25 -4.33 -10.43 10.12
C TYR A 25 -3.53 -11.00 11.29
N ASN A 26 -2.68 -12.00 11.06
CA ASN A 26 -1.84 -12.57 12.12
C ASN A 26 -0.79 -11.60 12.64
N SER A 27 -0.31 -10.66 11.81
CA SER A 27 0.73 -9.69 12.20
C SER A 27 0.20 -8.55 13.07
N ILE A 28 -1.11 -8.30 13.01
CA ILE A 28 -1.78 -7.22 13.76
C ILE A 28 -2.67 -7.76 14.89
N GLN A 29 -2.72 -9.08 15.06
CA GLN A 29 -3.56 -9.71 16.06
C GLN A 29 -3.03 -9.39 17.46
N ALA A 30 -3.73 -8.51 18.19
CA ALA A 30 -3.56 -8.37 19.63
C ALA A 30 -4.40 -9.45 20.35
N GLU A 31 -4.19 -9.62 21.67
CA GLU A 31 -4.77 -10.71 22.48
C GLU A 31 -6.29 -10.93 22.32
N LYS A 32 -7.07 -9.94 21.86
CA LYS A 32 -8.52 -10.08 21.67
C LYS A 32 -9.12 -9.44 20.41
N GLU A 33 -8.41 -8.59 19.68
CA GLU A 33 -9.01 -7.81 18.59
C GLU A 33 -8.00 -7.54 17.46
N VAL A 34 -8.55 -7.38 16.25
CA VAL A 34 -7.83 -7.01 15.03
C VAL A 34 -8.28 -5.58 14.67
N ARG A 35 -7.36 -4.62 14.71
CA ARG A 35 -7.65 -3.25 14.25
C ARG A 35 -7.60 -3.19 12.72
N VAL A 36 -8.71 -2.83 12.10
CA VAL A 36 -8.82 -2.76 10.63
C VAL A 36 -7.85 -1.74 10.05
N GLU A 37 -7.64 -0.63 10.76
CA GLU A 37 -6.71 0.43 10.36
C GLU A 37 -5.27 -0.09 10.24
N ASP A 38 -4.82 -0.93 11.18
CA ASP A 38 -3.50 -1.55 11.15
C ASP A 38 -3.39 -2.58 10.01
N ALA A 39 -4.48 -3.29 9.69
CA ALA A 39 -4.54 -4.20 8.55
C ALA A 39 -4.35 -3.45 7.22
N ILE A 40 -5.11 -2.36 7.04
CA ILE A 40 -5.05 -1.51 5.85
C ILE A 40 -3.67 -0.87 5.75
N CYS A 41 -3.13 -0.34 6.84
CA CYS A 41 -1.79 0.24 6.88
C CYS A 41 -0.72 -0.76 6.43
N LEU A 42 -0.78 -1.99 6.95
CA LEU A 42 0.20 -3.02 6.64
C LEU A 42 0.16 -3.43 5.17
N ILE A 43 -1.01 -3.79 4.64
CA ILE A 43 -1.09 -4.24 3.24
C ILE A 43 -0.88 -3.11 2.24
N SER A 44 -1.32 -1.88 2.57
CA SER A 44 -1.09 -0.70 1.71
C SER A 44 0.39 -0.36 1.62
N THR A 45 1.13 -0.49 2.73
CA THR A 45 2.59 -0.32 2.75
C THR A 45 3.29 -1.38 1.90
N ILE A 46 2.87 -2.65 1.99
CA ILE A 46 3.41 -3.73 1.13
C ILE A 46 3.20 -3.40 -0.35
N ILE A 47 1.99 -2.95 -0.73
CA ILE A 47 1.70 -2.54 -2.11
C ILE A 47 2.63 -1.40 -2.54
N ALA A 48 2.82 -0.41 -1.68
CA ALA A 48 3.68 0.74 -1.94
C ALA A 48 5.14 0.32 -2.21
N GLU A 49 5.72 -0.55 -1.39
CA GLU A 49 7.05 -1.11 -1.65
C GLU A 49 7.10 -1.96 -2.91
N ARG A 50 6.04 -2.71 -3.22
CA ARG A 50 5.96 -3.47 -4.48
C ARG A 50 5.89 -2.54 -5.69
N CYS A 51 5.29 -1.35 -5.59
CA CYS A 51 5.34 -0.33 -6.63
C CYS A 51 6.78 0.17 -6.84
N ILE A 52 7.55 0.40 -5.76
CA ILE A 52 8.96 0.79 -5.85
C ILE A 52 9.77 -0.31 -6.55
N VAL A 53 9.62 -1.57 -6.12
CA VAL A 53 10.31 -2.72 -6.72
C VAL A 53 9.92 -2.94 -8.18
N PHE A 54 8.64 -2.73 -8.54
CA PHE A 54 8.16 -2.88 -9.90
C PHE A 54 8.75 -1.81 -10.84
N THR A 55 8.80 -0.56 -10.39
CA THR A 55 9.35 0.56 -11.18
C THR A 55 10.87 0.59 -11.21
N ASN A 56 11.51 -0.05 -10.22
CA ASN A 56 12.96 -0.13 -10.05
C ASN A 56 13.63 1.26 -10.06
N GLU A 57 12.96 2.25 -9.47
CA GLU A 57 13.47 3.63 -9.38
C GLU A 57 14.54 3.76 -8.29
N PHE A 58 14.39 3.00 -7.21
CA PHE A 58 15.40 2.81 -6.17
C PHE A 58 15.20 1.45 -5.50
N SER A 59 16.25 0.95 -4.85
CA SER A 59 16.18 -0.32 -4.13
C SER A 59 15.61 -0.09 -2.74
N ILE A 60 14.55 -0.82 -2.38
CA ILE A 60 13.96 -0.76 -1.03
C ILE A 60 14.89 -1.28 0.08
N ASN A 61 15.94 -2.01 -0.30
CA ASN A 61 16.86 -2.64 0.66
C ASN A 61 18.18 -1.87 0.80
N ASP A 62 18.54 -1.10 -0.22
CA ASP A 62 19.86 -0.50 -0.36
C ASP A 62 19.76 0.79 -1.18
N HIS A 63 19.76 1.93 -0.50
CA HIS A 63 19.73 3.26 -1.09
C HIS A 63 20.40 4.27 -0.17
N GLU A 64 20.89 5.38 -0.73
CA GLU A 64 21.57 6.44 0.03
C GLU A 64 20.61 7.50 0.59
N PHE A 65 19.32 7.43 0.26
CA PHE A 65 18.33 8.37 0.78
C PHE A 65 18.13 8.21 2.30
N GLU A 66 17.92 9.33 2.99
CA GLU A 66 17.51 9.31 4.39
C GLU A 66 16.14 8.64 4.53
N PRO A 67 15.96 7.61 5.37
CA PRO A 67 14.66 6.98 5.56
C PRO A 67 13.56 7.97 5.94
N GLY A 68 12.43 7.90 5.26
CA GLY A 68 11.31 8.84 5.43
C GLY A 68 11.41 10.09 4.56
N SER A 69 12.52 10.34 3.87
CA SER A 69 12.62 11.44 2.91
C SER A 69 11.76 11.19 1.68
N ALA A 70 11.27 12.27 1.05
CA ALA A 70 10.49 12.17 -0.17
C ALA A 70 11.37 11.82 -1.38
N VAL A 71 10.89 10.90 -2.20
CA VAL A 71 11.48 10.44 -3.45
C VAL A 71 10.45 10.69 -4.56
N PHE A 72 10.77 11.65 -5.43
CA PHE A 72 9.92 11.98 -6.57
C PHE A 72 10.22 11.04 -7.75
N SER A 73 9.19 10.30 -8.20
CA SER A 73 9.28 9.44 -9.37
C SER A 73 8.05 9.59 -10.26
N GLU A 74 8.29 9.91 -11.53
CA GLU A 74 7.26 9.91 -12.57
C GLU A 74 6.75 8.49 -12.83
N LYS A 75 7.63 7.47 -12.89
CA LYS A 75 7.20 6.08 -13.13
C LYS A 75 6.27 5.56 -12.04
N ILE A 76 6.49 5.97 -10.78
CA ILE A 76 5.59 5.60 -9.68
C ILE A 76 4.24 6.28 -9.87
N ASN A 77 4.19 7.57 -10.24
CA ASN A 77 2.93 8.24 -10.58
C ASN A 77 2.21 7.52 -11.73
N GLU A 78 2.93 7.20 -12.81
CA GLU A 78 2.38 6.49 -13.96
C GLU A 78 1.84 5.10 -13.59
N LEU A 79 2.53 4.38 -12.70
CA LEU A 79 2.06 3.09 -12.22
C LEU A 79 0.78 3.21 -11.37
N LEU A 80 0.69 4.25 -10.54
CA LEU A 80 -0.44 4.46 -9.64
C LEU A 80 -1.71 4.92 -10.39
N VAL A 81 -1.57 5.90 -11.29
CA VAL A 81 -2.72 6.59 -11.92
C VAL A 81 -2.67 6.68 -13.45
N GLY A 82 -1.58 6.27 -14.09
CA GLY A 82 -1.39 6.34 -15.54
C GLY A 82 -0.58 7.56 -16.02
N GLN A 83 -0.29 7.59 -17.32
CA GLN A 83 0.56 8.63 -17.95
C GLN A 83 -0.07 10.02 -18.03
N ILE A 84 -1.40 10.09 -17.95
CA ILE A 84 -2.15 11.34 -18.03
C ILE A 84 -2.69 11.63 -16.65
N ALA A 85 -2.48 12.87 -16.17
CA ALA A 85 -3.12 13.34 -14.95
C ALA A 85 -4.65 13.28 -15.14
N VAL A 86 -5.31 12.38 -14.41
CA VAL A 86 -6.76 12.24 -14.41
C VAL A 86 -7.32 12.70 -13.07
N GLU A 87 -8.37 13.51 -13.12
CA GLU A 87 -9.06 14.02 -11.93
C GLU A 87 -10.15 13.05 -11.46
N ASN A 88 -10.65 12.20 -12.37
CA ASN A 88 -11.79 11.32 -12.11
C ASN A 88 -11.38 9.84 -12.09
N TRP A 89 -11.83 9.12 -11.06
CA TRP A 89 -11.68 7.67 -10.95
C TRP A 89 -12.16 6.87 -12.16
N LYS A 90 -13.17 7.37 -12.89
CA LYS A 90 -13.71 6.71 -14.09
C LYS A 90 -12.78 6.79 -15.30
N GLU A 91 -11.82 7.70 -15.27
CA GLU A 91 -10.88 7.98 -16.37
C GLU A 91 -9.53 7.29 -16.17
N LEU A 92 -9.31 6.66 -15.00
CA LEU A 92 -8.08 5.92 -14.72
C LEU A 92 -7.86 4.79 -15.73
N PRO A 93 -6.65 4.66 -16.30
CA PRO A 93 -6.30 3.52 -17.13
C PRO A 93 -6.41 2.20 -16.35
N LYS A 94 -6.93 1.15 -17.00
CA LYS A 94 -7.31 -0.11 -16.33
C LYS A 94 -6.13 -0.86 -15.71
N GLU A 95 -4.93 -0.59 -16.23
CA GLU A 95 -3.68 -1.23 -15.85
C GLU A 95 -3.03 -0.62 -14.61
N CYS A 96 -3.41 0.60 -14.22
CA CYS A 96 -2.83 1.28 -13.07
C CYS A 96 -3.30 0.68 -11.74
N VAL A 97 -2.50 0.84 -10.69
CA VAL A 97 -2.77 0.24 -9.37
C VAL A 97 -4.11 0.72 -8.80
N PHE A 98 -4.41 2.01 -8.90
CA PHE A 98 -5.65 2.57 -8.35
C PHE A 98 -6.88 2.06 -9.08
N SER A 99 -6.84 1.96 -10.43
CA SER A 99 -7.94 1.36 -11.20
C SER A 99 -8.10 -0.13 -10.89
N LYS A 100 -7.00 -0.88 -10.71
CA LYS A 100 -7.07 -2.31 -10.37
C LYS A 100 -7.74 -2.54 -9.02
N ILE A 101 -7.40 -1.73 -8.01
CA ILE A 101 -8.07 -1.79 -6.71
C ILE A 101 -9.54 -1.40 -6.86
N LYS A 102 -9.84 -0.21 -7.41
CA LYS A 102 -11.22 0.29 -7.56
C LYS A 102 -12.10 -0.72 -8.28
N SER A 103 -11.68 -1.22 -9.45
CA SER A 103 -12.49 -2.15 -10.26
C SER A 103 -12.88 -3.45 -9.54
N LYS A 104 -12.07 -3.90 -8.57
CA LYS A 104 -12.34 -5.11 -7.77
C LYS A 104 -13.28 -4.86 -6.60
N ILE A 105 -13.26 -3.64 -6.05
CA ILE A 105 -14.08 -3.29 -4.88
C ILE A 105 -15.32 -2.45 -5.23
N ASP A 106 -15.46 -1.99 -6.48
CA ASP A 106 -16.48 -1.01 -6.90
C ASP A 106 -17.90 -1.41 -6.54
N SER A 107 -18.24 -2.69 -6.67
CA SER A 107 -19.57 -3.22 -6.32
C SER A 107 -19.84 -3.31 -4.81
N HIS A 108 -18.83 -3.04 -3.98
CA HIS A 108 -18.90 -3.17 -2.53
C HIS A 108 -18.91 -1.82 -1.79
N TYR A 109 -18.64 -0.72 -2.50
CA TYR A 109 -18.45 0.61 -1.96
C TYR A 109 -19.28 1.65 -2.72
N ASP A 110 -19.81 2.65 -2.01
CA ASP A 110 -20.50 3.76 -2.65
C ASP A 110 -19.49 4.65 -3.39
N THR A 111 -19.91 5.22 -4.53
CA THR A 111 -19.03 6.12 -5.29
C THR A 111 -18.58 7.34 -4.47
N SER A 112 -19.40 7.80 -3.52
CA SER A 112 -19.08 8.90 -2.61
C SER A 112 -18.05 8.54 -1.53
N SER A 113 -17.77 7.25 -1.29
CA SER A 113 -16.74 6.82 -0.34
C SER A 113 -15.33 6.97 -0.90
N PHE A 114 -15.18 7.06 -2.23
CA PHE A 114 -13.87 7.22 -2.84
C PHE A 114 -13.34 8.65 -2.64
N PRO A 115 -12.09 8.82 -2.19
CA PRO A 115 -11.49 10.14 -2.01
C PRO A 115 -11.29 10.86 -3.35
N SER A 116 -11.08 12.17 -3.33
CA SER A 116 -10.60 12.88 -4.51
C SER A 116 -9.23 12.33 -4.94
N LEU A 117 -9.06 12.05 -6.25
CA LEU A 117 -7.75 11.67 -6.78
C LEU A 117 -6.74 12.78 -6.56
N THR A 118 -7.08 14.03 -6.85
CA THR A 118 -6.18 15.16 -6.61
C THR A 118 -5.84 15.31 -5.13
N GLY A 119 -6.84 15.13 -4.25
CA GLY A 119 -6.68 15.23 -2.80
C GLY A 119 -5.65 14.24 -2.24
N ILE A 120 -5.58 13.01 -2.77
CA ILE A 120 -4.57 12.02 -2.37
C ILE A 120 -3.14 12.53 -2.61
N PHE A 121 -2.90 13.20 -3.74
CA PHE A 121 -1.57 13.67 -4.13
C PHE A 121 -1.22 15.01 -3.48
N GLU A 122 -2.16 15.94 -3.44
CA GLU A 122 -2.02 17.25 -2.78
C GLU A 122 -1.70 17.05 -1.30
N LYS A 123 -2.41 16.15 -0.61
CA LYS A 123 -2.16 15.88 0.81
C LYS A 123 -0.73 15.42 1.06
N TYR A 124 -0.22 14.51 0.23
CA TYR A 124 1.16 14.07 0.38
C TYR A 124 2.14 15.23 0.15
N ALA A 125 1.97 15.98 -0.94
CA ALA A 125 2.84 17.11 -1.30
C ALA A 125 2.89 18.21 -0.22
N GLU A 126 1.75 18.53 0.39
CA GLU A 126 1.65 19.54 1.46
C GLU A 126 2.45 19.17 2.72
N ASN A 127 2.69 17.88 2.94
CA ASN A 127 3.23 17.33 4.18
C ASN A 127 4.67 16.83 4.08
N ILE A 128 5.30 16.95 2.91
CA ILE A 128 6.72 16.60 2.73
C ILE A 128 7.58 17.39 3.73
N GLY A 129 8.36 16.67 4.54
CA GLY A 129 9.25 17.25 5.54
C GLY A 129 8.57 17.81 6.79
N LYS A 130 7.25 17.60 6.96
CA LYS A 130 6.46 18.10 8.11
C LYS A 130 5.94 17.00 9.03
N THR A 131 6.05 15.74 8.62
CA THR A 131 5.58 14.58 9.40
C THR A 131 6.61 14.14 10.43
N GLU A 132 6.11 13.55 11.53
CA GLU A 132 6.96 12.79 12.43
C GLU A 132 7.59 11.61 11.68
N TRP A 133 8.85 11.33 11.99
CA TRP A 133 9.60 10.26 11.35
C TRP A 133 8.84 8.92 11.47
N GLY A 134 8.77 8.16 10.38
CA GLY A 134 8.04 6.89 10.37
C GLY A 134 6.55 6.98 10.08
N SER A 135 5.94 8.17 10.18
CA SER A 135 4.50 8.38 9.98
C SER A 135 4.17 9.00 8.63
N LEU A 136 2.91 8.81 8.19
CA LEU A 136 2.32 9.56 7.08
C LEU A 136 1.20 10.46 7.62
N ASN A 137 1.12 11.68 7.11
CA ASN A 137 -0.01 12.57 7.40
C ASN A 137 -1.23 12.13 6.56
N LEU A 138 -2.13 11.38 7.19
CA LEU A 138 -3.35 10.89 6.58
C LEU A 138 -4.52 11.86 6.81
N SER A 139 -5.42 11.99 5.83
CA SER A 139 -6.63 12.81 5.87
C SER A 139 -7.80 12.08 6.54
N ILE A 140 -7.55 11.44 7.68
CA ILE A 140 -8.53 10.69 8.46
C ILE A 140 -8.59 11.20 9.90
N PRO A 141 -9.68 10.96 10.64
CA PRO A 141 -9.77 11.30 12.06
C PRO A 141 -8.64 10.67 12.88
N GLU A 142 -8.18 11.35 13.94
CA GLU A 142 -7.08 10.89 14.80
C GLU A 142 -7.36 9.50 15.41
N ASP A 143 -8.60 9.24 15.84
CA ASP A 143 -9.01 7.95 16.43
C ASP A 143 -8.89 6.77 15.44
N ASN A 144 -8.82 7.06 14.13
CA ASN A 144 -8.66 6.08 13.06
C ASN A 144 -7.24 6.03 12.51
N LYS A 145 -6.27 6.74 13.10
CA LYS A 145 -4.88 6.57 12.66
C LYS A 145 -4.38 5.17 13.02
N PRO A 146 -3.65 4.50 12.10
CA PRO A 146 -3.04 3.23 12.40
C PRO A 146 -2.02 3.40 13.54
N SER A 147 -1.95 2.39 14.41
CA SER A 147 -0.93 2.28 15.46
C SER A 147 0.45 2.00 14.86
N PHE A 148 0.46 1.34 13.70
CA PHE A 148 1.69 0.94 13.03
C PHE A 148 2.31 2.08 12.23
N LEU A 149 3.64 2.19 12.28
CA LEU A 149 4.42 3.12 11.47
C LEU A 149 4.74 2.50 10.10
N PRO A 150 4.23 3.07 8.98
CA PRO A 150 4.44 2.51 7.65
C PRO A 150 5.91 2.20 7.30
N LEU A 151 6.89 3.05 7.67
CA LEU A 151 8.30 2.78 7.37
C LEU A 151 8.82 1.50 8.05
N GLN A 152 8.44 1.29 9.30
CA GLN A 152 8.82 0.10 10.07
C GLN A 152 8.13 -1.14 9.49
N VAL A 153 6.83 -1.03 9.21
CA VAL A 153 6.06 -2.13 8.63
C VAL A 153 6.61 -2.58 7.28
N GLY A 154 6.99 -1.62 6.42
CA GLY A 154 7.63 -1.92 5.15
C GLY A 154 8.84 -2.83 5.36
N HIS A 155 9.78 -2.40 6.22
CA HIS A 155 10.97 -3.18 6.58
C HIS A 155 10.65 -4.58 7.12
N GLU A 156 9.78 -4.67 8.13
CA GLU A 156 9.51 -5.92 8.84
C GLU A 156 8.80 -6.98 7.98
N THR A 157 8.01 -6.54 6.99
CA THR A 157 7.22 -7.45 6.15
C THR A 157 8.02 -8.05 4.98
N ARG A 158 9.13 -7.43 4.55
CA ARG A 158 9.93 -7.86 3.38
C ARG A 158 10.34 -9.32 3.45
N LYS A 159 10.87 -9.77 4.58
CA LYS A 159 11.31 -11.16 4.76
C LYS A 159 10.18 -12.16 4.53
N PHE A 160 8.95 -11.83 4.94
CA PHE A 160 7.80 -12.67 4.66
C PHE A 160 7.49 -12.66 3.17
N ILE A 161 7.42 -11.48 2.54
CA ILE A 161 7.12 -11.33 1.11
C ILE A 161 8.13 -12.09 0.26
N ASP A 162 9.43 -11.89 0.48
CA ASP A 162 10.50 -12.50 -0.31
C ASP A 162 10.50 -14.03 -0.21
N LYS A 163 10.19 -14.58 0.97
CA LYS A 163 10.17 -16.03 1.19
C LYS A 163 8.87 -16.71 0.74
N ASN A 164 7.75 -16.01 0.82
CA ASN A 164 6.43 -16.65 0.77
C ASN A 164 5.56 -16.23 -0.41
N ILE A 165 5.78 -15.04 -0.95
CA ILE A 165 4.94 -14.40 -1.96
C ILE A 165 5.73 -14.10 -3.23
N ASN A 166 7.03 -13.76 -3.11
CA ASN A 166 7.86 -13.35 -4.24
C ASN A 166 7.96 -14.46 -5.28
N LEU A 167 7.19 -14.27 -6.35
CA LEU A 167 7.33 -15.01 -7.58
C LEU A 167 8.44 -14.30 -8.37
N GLU A 168 9.22 -14.99 -9.21
CA GLU A 168 10.30 -14.42 -10.05
C GLU A 168 9.82 -13.31 -11.04
N ASN A 169 8.60 -12.80 -10.86
CA ASN A 169 7.93 -11.75 -11.58
C ASN A 169 7.34 -10.72 -10.58
N ASN A 170 7.89 -9.50 -10.57
CA ASN A 170 7.46 -8.39 -9.72
C ASN A 170 6.01 -7.94 -9.99
N GLU A 171 5.55 -7.97 -11.25
CA GLU A 171 4.17 -7.65 -11.62
C GLU A 171 3.19 -8.58 -10.89
N LYS A 172 3.53 -9.86 -10.85
CA LYS A 172 2.68 -10.87 -10.25
C LYS A 172 2.64 -10.75 -8.73
N THR A 173 3.79 -10.46 -8.11
CA THR A 173 3.86 -10.16 -6.68
C THR A 173 3.01 -8.93 -6.32
N LEU A 174 3.09 -7.85 -7.11
CA LEU A 174 2.24 -6.67 -6.96
C LEU A 174 0.75 -7.01 -7.13
N GLN A 175 0.39 -7.83 -8.11
CA GLN A 175 -0.99 -8.27 -8.33
C GLN A 175 -1.55 -9.05 -7.14
N ILE A 176 -0.74 -9.92 -6.50
CA ILE A 176 -1.14 -10.64 -5.29
C ILE A 176 -1.40 -9.68 -4.13
N ALA A 177 -0.54 -8.67 -3.95
CA ALA A 177 -0.72 -7.64 -2.93
C ALA A 177 -2.01 -6.82 -3.17
N ILE A 178 -2.26 -6.41 -4.43
CA ILE A 178 -3.51 -5.73 -4.84
C ILE A 178 -4.73 -6.60 -4.57
N ASN A 179 -4.70 -7.90 -4.90
CA ASN A 179 -5.82 -8.79 -4.61
C ASN A 179 -6.05 -8.91 -3.09
N SER A 180 -4.98 -8.91 -2.30
CA SER A 180 -5.06 -9.07 -0.84
C SER A 180 -5.67 -7.84 -0.15
N ILE A 181 -5.31 -6.61 -0.55
CA ILE A 181 -6.01 -5.41 -0.03
C ILE A 181 -7.47 -5.41 -0.43
N CYS A 182 -7.82 -5.87 -1.65
CA CYS A 182 -9.22 -5.92 -2.07
C CYS A 182 -10.04 -6.89 -1.22
N GLU A 183 -9.48 -8.07 -0.89
CA GLU A 183 -10.11 -9.05 -0.01
C GLU A 183 -10.31 -8.46 1.39
N ILE A 184 -9.26 -7.85 1.98
CA ILE A 184 -9.34 -7.18 3.29
C ILE A 184 -10.42 -6.09 3.29
N LEU A 185 -10.40 -5.17 2.32
CA LEU A 185 -11.39 -4.10 2.20
C LEU A 185 -12.82 -4.63 2.09
N ILE A 186 -13.04 -5.72 1.36
CA ILE A 186 -14.37 -6.32 1.21
C ILE A 186 -14.82 -6.96 2.52
N GLU A 187 -13.93 -7.69 3.20
CA GLU A 187 -14.21 -8.38 4.46
C GLU A 187 -14.49 -7.40 5.61
N THR A 188 -13.74 -6.29 5.67
CA THR A 188 -13.80 -5.34 6.78
C THR A 188 -14.73 -4.15 6.54
N LYS A 189 -15.45 -4.11 5.42
CA LYS A 189 -16.29 -2.95 5.02
C LYS A 189 -17.36 -2.54 6.06
N MET A 190 -17.79 -3.48 6.90
CA MET A 190 -18.81 -3.25 7.95
C MET A 190 -18.18 -2.82 9.29
N ALA A 191 -16.87 -2.91 9.43
CA ALA A 191 -16.14 -2.67 10.68
C ALA A 191 -15.47 -1.29 10.72
N LEU A 192 -15.19 -0.68 9.58
CA LEU A 192 -14.61 0.66 9.45
C LEU A 192 -15.43 1.49 8.46
N ASP A 193 -15.56 2.80 8.70
CA ASP A 193 -16.21 3.70 7.74
C ASP A 193 -15.57 3.56 6.35
N PRO A 194 -16.36 3.31 5.29
CA PRO A 194 -15.84 3.09 3.95
C PRO A 194 -14.95 4.23 3.44
N SER A 195 -15.28 5.48 3.76
CA SER A 195 -14.50 6.64 3.29
C SER A 195 -13.14 6.70 3.98
N ILE A 196 -13.11 6.40 5.29
CA ILE A 196 -11.86 6.31 6.06
C ILE A 196 -10.96 5.19 5.50
N ALA A 197 -11.53 4.00 5.27
CA ALA A 197 -10.78 2.85 4.74
C ALA A 197 -10.15 3.14 3.36
N LEU A 198 -10.92 3.78 2.46
CA LEU A 198 -10.45 4.10 1.11
C LEU A 198 -9.44 5.25 1.11
N VAL A 199 -9.67 6.33 1.88
CA VAL A 199 -8.68 7.42 2.05
C VAL A 199 -7.35 6.85 2.54
N MET A 200 -7.37 6.07 3.62
CA MET A 200 -6.18 5.46 4.20
C MET A 200 -5.45 4.57 3.19
N THR A 201 -6.18 3.72 2.46
CA THR A 201 -5.59 2.83 1.47
C THR A 201 -4.82 3.60 0.41
N PHE A 202 -5.47 4.58 -0.24
CA PHE A 202 -4.86 5.27 -1.37
C PHE A 202 -3.79 6.28 -0.95
N GLU A 203 -3.97 6.97 0.18
CA GLU A 203 -2.96 7.89 0.71
C GLU A 203 -1.71 7.14 1.19
N ILE A 204 -1.84 5.98 1.85
CA ILE A 204 -0.66 5.20 2.26
C ILE A 204 0.07 4.65 1.04
N ILE A 205 -0.64 4.10 0.05
CA ILE A 205 0.00 3.60 -1.19
C ILE A 205 0.75 4.75 -1.89
N ASN A 206 0.11 5.90 -2.07
CA ASN A 206 0.72 7.07 -2.70
C ASN A 206 1.94 7.58 -1.89
N GLY A 207 1.78 7.78 -0.58
CA GLY A 207 2.82 8.34 0.27
C GLY A 207 4.02 7.42 0.41
N MET A 208 3.81 6.14 0.74
CA MET A 208 4.90 5.20 0.96
C MET A 208 5.64 4.83 -0.31
N SER A 209 4.98 4.82 -1.47
CA SER A 209 5.67 4.51 -2.74
C SER A 209 6.61 5.64 -3.16
N LYS A 210 6.45 6.83 -2.58
CA LYS A 210 7.29 8.01 -2.82
C LYS A 210 8.15 8.37 -1.63
N THR A 211 8.28 7.46 -0.66
CA THR A 211 9.07 7.71 0.54
C THR A 211 10.25 6.76 0.55
N ALA A 212 11.45 7.30 0.77
CA ALA A 212 12.66 6.54 0.97
C ALA A 212 12.44 5.55 2.11
N THR A 213 12.60 4.28 1.80
CA THR A 213 12.26 3.20 2.71
C THR A 213 13.30 3.05 3.83
N MET A 214 12.95 2.31 4.87
CA MET A 214 13.92 1.90 5.88
C MET A 214 14.81 0.78 5.34
N THR A 215 16.14 0.95 5.32
CA THR A 215 17.09 -0.10 4.91
C THR A 215 17.54 -0.96 6.08
N ASP A 216 18.10 -2.15 5.82
CA ASP A 216 18.65 -3.02 6.87
C ASP A 216 19.79 -2.34 7.64
N GLU A 217 20.65 -1.61 6.92
CA GLU A 217 21.77 -0.85 7.51
C GLU A 217 21.25 0.25 8.46
N LYS A 218 20.31 1.08 7.99
CA LYS A 218 19.73 2.15 8.80
C LYS A 218 18.96 1.63 10.01
N MET A 219 18.25 0.51 9.86
CA MET A 219 17.57 -0.14 10.97
C MET A 219 18.57 -0.68 12.02
N ALA A 220 19.74 -1.16 11.60
CA ALA A 220 20.78 -1.60 12.50
C ALA A 220 21.42 -0.43 13.26
N GLU A 221 21.64 0.71 12.59
CA GLU A 221 22.15 1.95 13.20
C GLU A 221 21.21 2.49 14.29
N LEU A 222 19.90 2.51 14.06
CA LEU A 222 18.93 2.97 15.06
C LEU A 222 18.92 2.08 16.31
N LYS A 223 18.96 0.75 16.13
CA LYS A 223 18.98 -0.22 17.23
C LYS A 223 20.27 -0.18 18.06
N THR A 224 21.36 0.36 17.53
CA THR A 224 22.60 0.56 18.28
C THR A 224 22.66 1.94 18.95
N ALA A 225 22.00 2.95 18.39
CA ALA A 225 21.89 4.29 18.98
C ALA A 225 20.97 4.35 20.21
N GLU A 226 20.02 3.42 20.33
CA GLU A 226 19.11 3.29 21.49
C GLU A 226 19.70 2.53 22.69
N LYS A 227 20.96 2.06 22.60
CA LYS A 227 21.68 1.38 23.68
C LYS A 227 22.72 2.26 24.35
#